data_AF-A0A8J4DGR2-F1
#
_entry.id   AF-A0A8J4DGR2-F1
#
_cell.length_a   1.000
_cell.length_b   1.000
_cell.length_c   1.000
_cell.angle_alpha   90.00
_cell.angle_beta   90.00
_cell.angle_gamma   90.00
#
_symmetry.space_group_name_H-M   'P 1'
#
loop_
_entity.id
_entity.type
_entity.pdbx_description
1 polymer ?
#
loop_
_entity_poly.entity_id
_entity_poly.type
_entity_poly.pdbx_seq_one_letter_code
_entity_poly.pdbx_strand_id
1 'polypeptide(L)'
;MRIWAACCLLALAVLSAGAIDPVAGDSGSPPYKAPGKHIQYPPSPPDPNATNVTVMGELKFVDTHAGDPRFVLYDADGNVTPFAHGYQPPDVDNTTGPISTGDVIQLDCTLGRTGYCGACPGGESATCICPAGDTTQACVGASQATVSRIVPAWQVVGFDPNDPKQGTAMNINYKLLVMILDYSACGYAPTLDVDTVTKLYMGPNRDGNGGIADKFRRCSYGKFNISYFQAAVVKPACSTPVTSGCSWWAISSGADAAAKAQLGQLFFSNFTYFTYVVPPGLQSVCPWAGLALLPGKQTWLQSSDYGVLRWATVMQETIHNFGLWHSWKNNWEYEDYSTAMGRGDACPNAAELSRLGWATAAANGGGEISTGVLTTPGKYVTWTLPATYITGDNNYLRVTPNWLPTYANTTFAKNLYIALRAPKGGDATMSSTYINRVHVHEVNATMDNGFPTSFTFGDRRIQIINMIPPSTRQVVSGYNLVVYTGALTSNDNIQVSLCRFDTSDSQCGALPPPSPPPSPPPPPVKPSPPPPNPKPKPPSPKPSPPASKSPTPPPPSLKKLSPPPPRAKRPVGH
;
A
#
# COMPACT_ATOMS: atom_id res chain seq x y z
N MET A 1 19.48 -61.87 -44.91
CA MET A 1 20.69 -61.65 -45.75
C MET A 1 20.98 -60.15 -45.84
N ARG A 2 22.14 -59.79 -46.41
CA ARG A 2 22.64 -58.46 -46.84
C ARG A 2 21.53 -57.40 -47.06
N ILE A 3 21.54 -56.21 -46.48
CA ILE A 3 22.56 -55.11 -46.53
C ILE A 3 22.76 -54.58 -47.96
N TRP A 4 22.48 -53.29 -48.20
CA TRP A 4 23.34 -52.24 -48.83
C TRP A 4 22.47 -50.99 -49.18
N ALA A 5 22.96 -49.75 -49.31
CA ALA A 5 23.99 -48.94 -48.61
C ALA A 5 24.17 -47.57 -49.36
N ALA A 6 25.17 -46.76 -48.94
CA ALA A 6 25.80 -45.62 -49.63
C ALA A 6 25.03 -44.26 -49.60
N CYS A 7 25.66 -43.08 -49.51
CA CYS A 7 27.07 -42.65 -49.21
C CYS A 7 27.06 -41.12 -48.94
N CYS A 8 28.08 -40.39 -48.45
CA CYS A 8 29.48 -40.63 -48.04
C CYS A 8 29.64 -40.32 -46.49
N LEU A 9 30.77 -40.16 -45.77
CA LEU A 9 32.21 -39.89 -46.03
C LEU A 9 32.52 -38.45 -46.56
N LEU A 10 33.65 -37.75 -46.31
CA LEU A 10 35.02 -37.95 -45.75
C LEU A 10 35.27 -36.87 -44.64
N ALA A 11 36.32 -36.82 -43.79
CA ALA A 11 37.54 -37.60 -43.58
C ALA A 11 38.08 -37.46 -42.11
N LEU A 12 39.14 -38.21 -41.78
CA LEU A 12 39.95 -38.18 -40.54
C LEU A 12 40.89 -36.93 -40.46
N ALA A 13 41.61 -36.59 -39.38
CA ALA A 13 42.39 -37.45 -38.46
C ALA A 13 42.60 -36.89 -37.02
N VAL A 14 43.53 -37.51 -36.27
CA VAL A 14 43.53 -37.62 -34.79
C VAL A 14 44.96 -37.56 -34.21
N LEU A 15 45.22 -36.69 -33.22
CA LEU A 15 46.01 -36.98 -31.98
C LEU A 15 46.41 -35.71 -31.20
N SER A 16 46.16 -35.73 -29.88
CA SER A 16 47.11 -35.46 -28.76
C SER A 16 46.41 -34.83 -27.55
N ALA A 17 47.01 -34.95 -26.36
CA ALA A 17 46.34 -34.70 -25.09
C ALA A 17 46.52 -33.26 -24.57
N GLY A 18 45.49 -32.74 -23.91
CA GLY A 18 45.52 -31.51 -23.12
C GLY A 18 44.39 -31.53 -22.10
N ALA A 19 44.67 -32.02 -20.89
CA ALA A 19 43.70 -31.96 -19.80
C ALA A 19 43.64 -30.54 -19.23
N ILE A 20 42.43 -29.98 -19.15
CA ILE A 20 42.13 -28.72 -18.48
C ILE A 20 40.85 -28.96 -17.69
N ASP A 21 40.91 -28.74 -16.38
CA ASP A 21 39.77 -28.97 -15.50
C ASP A 21 38.62 -28.00 -15.79
N PRO A 22 37.35 -28.47 -15.78
CA PRO A 22 36.21 -27.57 -15.79
C PRO A 22 36.15 -26.85 -14.43
N VAL A 23 36.52 -25.57 -14.42
CA VAL A 23 36.43 -24.71 -13.22
C VAL A 23 34.99 -24.73 -12.71
N ALA A 24 34.79 -25.32 -11.52
CA ALA A 24 33.52 -25.28 -10.84
C ALA A 24 33.23 -23.83 -10.41
N GLY A 25 32.32 -23.18 -11.14
CA GLY A 25 31.81 -21.85 -10.80
C GLY A 25 30.92 -21.92 -9.57
N ASP A 26 31.54 -22.03 -8.39
CA ASP A 26 30.83 -21.98 -7.11
C ASP A 26 30.09 -20.65 -6.98
N SER A 27 28.76 -20.75 -6.93
CA SER A 27 27.83 -19.63 -6.74
C SER A 27 27.14 -19.72 -5.38
N GLY A 28 27.79 -20.39 -4.42
CA GLY A 28 27.46 -20.35 -3.01
C GLY A 28 27.42 -18.92 -2.49
N SER A 29 26.21 -18.39 -2.35
CA SER A 29 25.98 -17.18 -1.55
C SER A 29 26.44 -17.48 -0.11
N PRO A 30 27.29 -16.65 0.51
CA PRO A 30 27.88 -16.98 1.80
C PRO A 30 26.78 -17.11 2.87
N PRO A 31 26.82 -18.15 3.73
CA PRO A 31 25.85 -18.30 4.80
C PRO A 31 25.96 -17.11 5.75
N TYR A 32 24.83 -16.51 6.10
CA TYR A 32 24.75 -15.27 6.88
C TYR A 32 25.16 -15.52 8.34
N LYS A 33 26.47 -15.45 8.62
CA LYS A 33 27.08 -15.71 9.94
C LYS A 33 27.37 -14.42 10.72
N ALA A 34 26.37 -13.55 10.85
CA ALA A 34 26.35 -12.60 11.96
C ALA A 34 25.91 -13.35 13.23
N PRO A 35 26.69 -13.38 14.32
CA PRO A 35 26.20 -13.88 15.60
C PRO A 35 25.09 -12.95 16.10
N GLY A 36 23.93 -13.50 16.43
CA GLY A 36 22.81 -12.73 16.99
C GLY A 36 23.12 -12.22 18.40
N LYS A 37 22.47 -11.12 18.81
CA LYS A 37 22.52 -10.60 20.19
C LYS A 37 21.99 -11.67 21.15
N HIS A 38 22.81 -12.19 22.08
CA HIS A 38 22.41 -13.31 22.94
C HIS A 38 21.83 -12.82 24.27
N ILE A 39 20.51 -12.98 24.43
CA ILE A 39 19.78 -12.45 25.58
C ILE A 39 19.46 -13.58 26.55
N GLN A 40 20.03 -13.50 27.76
CA GLN A 40 19.72 -14.38 28.87
C GLN A 40 18.79 -13.67 29.87
N TYR A 41 17.69 -14.32 30.24
CA TYR A 41 16.78 -13.85 31.28
C TYR A 41 17.18 -14.35 32.68
N PRO A 42 16.77 -13.65 33.76
CA PRO A 42 16.59 -14.31 35.04
C PRO A 42 15.57 -15.47 34.90
N PRO A 43 15.77 -16.62 35.56
CA PRO A 43 14.88 -17.76 35.42
C PRO A 43 13.47 -17.41 35.90
N SER A 44 12.47 -17.67 35.05
CA SER A 44 11.06 -17.62 35.44
C SER A 44 10.73 -18.72 36.46
N PRO A 45 9.65 -18.58 37.25
CA PRO A 45 9.12 -19.68 38.06
C PRO A 45 8.89 -20.92 37.19
N PRO A 46 9.27 -22.13 37.64
CA PRO A 46 9.27 -23.31 36.78
C PRO A 46 7.85 -23.88 36.59
N ASP A 47 7.21 -23.57 35.44
CA ASP A 47 6.09 -24.35 34.92
C ASP A 47 6.61 -25.76 34.55
N PRO A 48 6.13 -26.85 35.18
CA PRO A 48 6.60 -28.21 34.93
C PRO A 48 6.21 -28.77 33.54
N ASN A 49 5.49 -28.00 32.72
CA ASN A 49 5.06 -28.35 31.36
C ASN A 49 5.75 -27.53 30.28
N ALA A 50 6.48 -26.46 30.64
CA ALA A 50 7.02 -25.52 29.67
C ALA A 50 8.38 -25.97 29.14
N THR A 51 8.60 -25.80 27.83
CA THR A 51 9.86 -26.14 27.18
C THR A 51 10.69 -24.89 26.98
N ASN A 52 11.83 -24.79 27.66
CA ASN A 52 12.82 -23.77 27.33
C ASN A 52 13.41 -24.07 25.95
N VAL A 53 13.29 -23.10 25.04
CA VAL A 53 13.90 -23.13 23.71
C VAL A 53 14.75 -21.89 23.52
N THR A 54 15.80 -22.03 22.71
CA THR A 54 16.52 -20.89 22.15
C THR A 54 15.92 -20.61 20.77
N VAL A 55 15.26 -19.47 20.60
CA VAL A 55 14.77 -18.98 19.30
C VAL A 55 15.64 -17.83 18.82
N MET A 56 16.00 -17.82 17.54
CA MET A 56 16.84 -16.77 16.95
C MET A 56 16.15 -16.20 15.73
N GLY A 57 16.02 -14.88 15.67
CA GLY A 57 15.37 -14.21 14.55
C GLY A 57 15.41 -12.69 14.63
N GLU A 58 14.99 -12.05 13.53
CA GLU A 58 14.76 -10.62 13.48
C GLU A 58 13.54 -10.28 14.35
N LEU A 59 13.76 -9.47 15.38
CA LEU A 59 12.71 -8.96 16.24
C LEU A 59 11.87 -7.94 15.46
N LYS A 60 10.58 -8.22 15.25
CA LYS A 60 9.66 -7.26 14.64
C LYS A 60 8.52 -6.93 15.58
N PHE A 61 8.14 -5.66 15.56
CA PHE A 61 6.86 -5.21 16.07
C PHE A 61 5.79 -5.52 15.02
N VAL A 62 4.68 -6.11 15.46
CA VAL A 62 3.53 -6.46 14.65
C VAL A 62 2.31 -5.87 15.36
N ASP A 63 1.76 -4.83 14.76
CA ASP A 63 0.41 -4.40 15.09
C ASP A 63 -0.59 -4.97 14.07
N THR A 64 -1.84 -5.09 14.51
CA THR A 64 -3.00 -5.52 13.71
C THR A 64 -4.17 -4.53 13.86
N HIS A 65 -3.89 -3.35 14.44
CA HIS A 65 -4.82 -2.30 14.85
C HIS A 65 -5.90 -2.72 15.87
N ALA A 66 -5.93 -3.98 16.30
CA ALA A 66 -6.88 -4.50 17.28
C ALA A 66 -6.61 -4.04 18.75
N GLY A 67 -5.82 -2.98 18.95
CA GLY A 67 -5.42 -2.47 20.27
C GLY A 67 -4.33 -3.31 20.98
N ASP A 68 -3.89 -4.40 20.37
CA ASP A 68 -2.92 -5.36 20.89
C ASP A 68 -1.59 -5.28 20.09
N PRO A 69 -0.71 -4.30 20.36
CA PRO A 69 0.64 -4.29 19.81
C PRO A 69 1.42 -5.49 20.35
N ARG A 70 2.02 -6.27 19.44
CA ARG A 70 2.76 -7.50 19.79
C ARG A 70 4.14 -7.47 19.17
N PHE A 71 5.07 -8.18 19.79
CA PHE A 71 6.33 -8.54 19.15
C PHE A 71 6.23 -9.94 18.56
N VAL A 72 7.08 -10.21 17.58
CA VAL A 72 7.38 -11.57 17.10
C VAL A 72 8.87 -11.66 16.72
N LEU A 73 9.43 -12.87 16.70
CA LEU A 73 10.70 -13.16 16.03
C LEU A 73 10.42 -13.79 14.66
N TYR A 74 11.10 -13.30 13.62
CA TYR A 74 11.19 -13.96 12.31
C TYR A 74 12.55 -14.63 12.20
N ASP A 75 12.63 -15.97 12.24
CA ASP A 75 13.93 -16.66 12.09
C ASP A 75 14.51 -16.54 10.66
N ALA A 76 15.68 -17.13 10.41
CA ALA A 76 16.32 -17.09 9.09
C ALA A 76 15.53 -17.83 7.99
N ASP A 77 14.71 -18.82 8.40
CA ASP A 77 13.72 -19.50 7.55
C ASP A 77 12.36 -18.77 7.55
N GLY A 78 12.29 -17.60 8.21
CA GLY A 78 11.18 -16.66 8.34
C GLY A 78 10.05 -17.07 9.26
N ASN A 79 10.18 -18.20 9.97
CA ASN A 79 9.13 -18.69 10.84
C ASN A 79 8.82 -17.65 11.94
N VAL A 80 7.54 -17.34 12.10
CA VAL A 80 7.08 -16.40 13.11
C VAL A 80 6.98 -17.11 14.46
N THR A 81 7.84 -16.74 15.40
CA THR A 81 7.66 -17.07 16.83
C THR A 81 6.97 -15.89 17.51
N PRO A 82 5.65 -15.95 17.77
CA PRO A 82 4.94 -14.89 18.46
C PRO A 82 5.26 -14.85 19.96
N PHE A 83 5.36 -13.64 20.51
CA PHE A 83 5.43 -13.43 21.96
C PHE A 83 4.04 -13.51 22.61
N ALA A 84 4.03 -13.80 23.91
CA ALA A 84 2.80 -13.76 24.71
C ALA A 84 2.19 -12.34 24.76
N HIS A 85 0.88 -12.24 25.05
CA HIS A 85 0.24 -10.93 25.22
C HIS A 85 0.83 -10.18 26.43
N GLY A 86 1.04 -8.87 26.29
CA GLY A 86 1.69 -8.03 27.30
C GLY A 86 3.19 -8.27 27.49
N TYR A 87 3.80 -9.24 26.78
CA TYR A 87 5.22 -9.51 26.85
C TYR A 87 6.00 -8.50 25.99
N GLN A 88 6.91 -7.77 26.62
CA GLN A 88 7.88 -6.93 25.92
C GLN A 88 9.25 -7.64 25.95
N PRO A 89 9.94 -7.75 24.80
CA PRO A 89 11.35 -8.15 24.78
C PRO A 89 12.17 -7.08 25.53
N PRO A 90 13.30 -7.44 26.17
CA PRO A 90 14.17 -6.49 26.84
C PRO A 90 14.59 -5.33 25.92
N ASP A 91 14.56 -4.11 26.45
CA ASP A 91 15.06 -2.92 25.74
C ASP A 91 16.59 -2.94 25.55
N VAL A 92 17.30 -3.83 26.25
CA VAL A 92 18.76 -3.97 26.24
C VAL A 92 19.20 -5.44 26.23
N ASP A 93 20.21 -5.73 25.41
CA ASP A 93 21.07 -6.90 25.51
C ASP A 93 22.15 -6.62 26.56
N ASN A 94 22.31 -7.55 27.50
CA ASN A 94 23.31 -7.57 28.56
C ASN A 94 24.76 -7.38 28.05
N THR A 95 25.02 -7.60 26.75
CA THR A 95 26.34 -7.61 26.12
C THR A 95 26.54 -6.59 24.98
N THR A 96 25.50 -6.18 24.25
CA THR A 96 25.63 -5.28 23.08
C THR A 96 24.87 -3.95 23.15
N GLY A 97 24.16 -3.67 24.25
CA GLY A 97 23.42 -2.42 24.43
C GLY A 97 21.96 -2.52 23.95
N PRO A 98 21.31 -1.42 23.50
CA PRO A 98 19.88 -1.43 23.23
C PRO A 98 19.48 -2.44 22.14
N ILE A 99 18.31 -3.04 22.32
CA ILE A 99 17.63 -3.86 21.34
C ILE A 99 16.59 -2.99 20.62
N SER A 100 16.38 -3.24 19.33
CA SER A 100 15.38 -2.53 18.53
C SER A 100 14.74 -3.45 17.50
N THR A 101 13.55 -3.06 17.04
CA THR A 101 12.88 -3.74 15.93
C THR A 101 13.75 -3.70 14.68
N GLY A 102 14.06 -4.86 14.11
CA GLY A 102 15.05 -5.04 13.04
C GLY A 102 16.35 -5.70 13.51
N ASP A 103 16.62 -5.79 14.81
CA ASP A 103 17.76 -6.57 15.33
C ASP A 103 17.51 -8.08 15.16
N VAL A 104 18.53 -8.80 14.70
CA VAL A 104 18.56 -10.27 14.83
C VAL A 104 19.04 -10.63 16.23
N ILE A 105 18.10 -11.08 17.06
CA ILE A 105 18.35 -11.49 18.44
C ILE A 105 18.25 -13.00 18.59
N GLN A 106 19.06 -13.57 19.48
CA GLN A 106 18.94 -14.91 20.00
C GLN A 106 18.37 -14.83 21.42
N LEU A 107 17.26 -15.50 21.64
CA LEU A 107 16.45 -15.38 22.84
C LEU A 107 16.15 -16.76 23.42
N ASP A 108 16.63 -17.00 24.64
CA ASP A 108 16.16 -18.14 25.43
C ASP A 108 14.77 -17.78 25.97
N CYS A 109 13.73 -18.52 25.57
CA CYS A 109 12.40 -18.34 26.14
C CYS A 109 11.70 -19.65 26.47
N THR A 110 10.96 -19.59 27.57
CA THR A 110 10.07 -20.64 28.03
C THR A 110 8.82 -20.64 27.15
N LEU A 111 8.69 -21.64 26.26
CA LEU A 111 7.44 -21.89 25.56
C LEU A 111 6.47 -22.57 26.52
N GLY A 112 5.44 -21.83 26.92
CA GLY A 112 4.27 -22.42 27.57
C GLY A 112 3.50 -23.34 26.60
N ARG A 113 2.52 -24.08 27.12
CA ARG A 113 1.66 -25.01 26.36
C ARG A 113 1.00 -24.44 25.10
N THR A 114 0.97 -23.12 24.93
CA THR A 114 0.35 -22.40 23.82
C THR A 114 1.30 -22.12 22.65
N GLY A 115 2.60 -22.43 22.77
CA GLY A 115 3.61 -22.09 21.76
C GLY A 115 3.98 -20.60 21.68
N TYR A 116 3.61 -19.79 22.68
CA TYR A 116 4.04 -18.40 22.78
C TYR A 116 5.37 -18.30 23.53
N CYS A 117 6.24 -17.41 23.05
CA CYS A 117 7.51 -17.09 23.69
C CYS A 117 7.27 -16.13 24.86
N GLY A 118 7.66 -16.55 26.08
CA GLY A 118 7.58 -15.72 27.29
C GLY A 118 6.53 -16.14 28.31
N ALA A 119 6.83 -15.91 29.59
CA ALA A 119 5.92 -16.18 30.71
C ALA A 119 4.83 -15.09 30.82
N CYS A 120 3.59 -15.51 31.10
CA CYS A 120 2.44 -14.61 31.23
C CYS A 120 2.52 -13.78 32.53
N PRO A 121 2.28 -12.46 32.49
CA PRO A 121 2.29 -11.62 33.70
C PRO A 121 1.26 -12.10 34.74
N GLY A 122 1.74 -12.55 35.90
CA GLY A 122 0.92 -13.01 37.03
C GLY A 122 1.03 -14.50 37.38
N GLY A 123 1.80 -15.30 36.63
CA GLY A 123 2.04 -16.72 36.92
C GLY A 123 0.87 -17.64 36.57
N GLU A 124 0.95 -18.94 36.92
CA GLU A 124 0.05 -20.00 36.44
C GLU A 124 -1.47 -19.77 36.68
N SER A 125 -1.82 -18.93 37.66
CA SER A 125 -3.22 -18.58 37.98
C SER A 125 -3.73 -17.32 37.26
N ALA A 126 -2.85 -16.50 36.71
CA ALA A 126 -3.23 -15.47 35.76
C ALA A 126 -3.45 -16.14 34.41
N THR A 127 -4.65 -16.01 33.84
CA THR A 127 -4.97 -16.59 32.54
C THR A 127 -3.99 -16.05 31.49
N CYS A 128 -3.15 -16.93 30.95
CA CYS A 128 -2.53 -16.71 29.65
C CYS A 128 -3.66 -16.60 28.61
N ILE A 129 -4.11 -15.38 28.33
CA ILE A 129 -5.15 -15.12 27.33
C ILE A 129 -4.54 -15.43 25.96
N CYS A 130 -4.81 -16.63 25.45
CA CYS A 130 -4.66 -16.91 24.03
C CYS A 130 -5.44 -15.82 23.27
N PRO A 131 -4.89 -15.26 22.18
CA PRO A 131 -5.56 -14.20 21.44
C PRO A 131 -6.99 -14.61 21.06
N ALA A 132 -7.92 -13.68 21.20
CA ALA A 132 -9.38 -13.84 21.05
C ALA A 132 -10.14 -14.63 22.14
N GLY A 133 -9.51 -14.97 23.28
CA GLY A 133 -10.25 -15.45 24.45
C GLY A 133 -10.70 -16.92 24.38
N ASP A 134 -10.14 -17.70 23.44
CA ASP A 134 -10.28 -19.16 23.40
C ASP A 134 -9.87 -19.78 24.75
N THR A 135 -10.64 -20.77 25.22
CA THR A 135 -10.26 -21.55 26.40
C THR A 135 -8.93 -22.27 26.16
N THR A 136 -8.03 -22.25 27.15
CA THR A 136 -6.63 -22.70 27.07
C THR A 136 -6.41 -24.01 26.32
N GLN A 137 -7.34 -24.97 26.45
CA GLN A 137 -7.27 -26.30 25.86
C GLN A 137 -7.17 -26.32 24.32
N ALA A 138 -7.68 -25.30 23.61
CA ALA A 138 -7.52 -25.19 22.16
C ALA A 138 -6.06 -24.92 21.74
N CYS A 139 -5.29 -24.22 22.58
CA CYS A 139 -3.89 -23.87 22.29
C CYS A 139 -2.91 -25.03 22.56
N VAL A 140 -3.27 -26.01 23.39
CA VAL A 140 -2.40 -27.14 23.81
C VAL A 140 -2.24 -28.21 22.73
N GLY A 141 -3.06 -28.21 21.68
CA GLY A 141 -3.11 -29.28 20.68
C GLY A 141 -2.08 -29.21 19.55
N ALA A 142 -1.36 -28.10 19.40
CA ALA A 142 -0.42 -27.90 18.29
C ALA A 142 0.96 -28.52 18.59
N SER A 143 1.43 -29.44 17.74
CA SER A 143 2.76 -30.03 17.92
C SER A 143 3.87 -29.00 17.62
N GLN A 144 4.99 -29.10 18.34
CA GLN A 144 6.12 -28.18 18.18
C GLN A 144 6.66 -28.14 16.73
N ALA A 145 6.64 -29.28 16.03
CA ALA A 145 7.02 -29.42 14.62
C ALA A 145 6.01 -28.79 13.62
N THR A 146 4.84 -28.35 14.09
CA THR A 146 3.81 -27.68 13.29
C THR A 146 3.93 -26.15 13.33
N VAL A 147 4.56 -25.58 14.37
CA VAL A 147 4.68 -24.13 14.56
C VAL A 147 5.89 -23.57 13.81
N SER A 148 7.07 -24.18 13.98
CA SER A 148 8.34 -23.73 13.37
C SER A 148 8.50 -24.15 11.89
N ARG A 149 7.47 -23.95 11.03
CA ARG A 149 7.47 -24.41 9.62
C ARG A 149 6.71 -23.52 8.61
N ILE A 150 6.51 -22.23 8.88
CA ILE A 150 5.65 -21.34 8.07
C ILE A 150 6.29 -19.97 7.75
N VAL A 151 6.58 -19.76 6.43
CA VAL A 151 6.94 -18.52 5.68
C VAL A 151 8.43 -18.13 5.62
N PRO A 152 9.10 -18.13 4.43
CA PRO A 152 10.50 -17.70 4.25
C PRO A 152 10.84 -16.22 4.55
N ALA A 153 11.97 -15.97 5.23
CA ALA A 153 12.40 -14.62 5.68
C ALA A 153 12.60 -13.61 4.55
N TRP A 154 13.08 -14.05 3.39
CA TRP A 154 13.28 -13.19 2.22
C TRP A 154 11.97 -12.58 1.70
N GLN A 155 10.81 -13.14 2.10
CA GLN A 155 9.51 -12.52 1.87
C GLN A 155 9.25 -11.31 2.78
N VAL A 156 10.23 -10.69 3.46
CA VAL A 156 10.03 -9.41 4.21
C VAL A 156 10.78 -8.19 3.60
N VAL A 157 11.53 -8.35 2.50
CA VAL A 157 12.12 -7.19 1.79
C VAL A 157 11.04 -6.44 0.98
N GLY A 158 10.87 -5.12 1.10
CA GLY A 158 11.43 -4.24 2.13
C GLY A 158 10.87 -2.82 2.02
N PHE A 159 10.52 -2.24 3.16
CA PHE A 159 10.60 -0.79 3.38
C PHE A 159 11.86 -0.59 4.22
N ASP A 160 13.00 -0.30 3.59
CA ASP A 160 14.19 0.13 4.32
C ASP A 160 14.08 1.65 4.53
N PRO A 161 13.77 2.14 5.76
CA PRO A 161 13.66 3.57 6.04
C PRO A 161 14.94 4.35 5.74
N ASN A 162 16.08 3.67 5.59
CA ASN A 162 17.39 4.29 5.42
C ASN A 162 17.90 4.29 3.98
N ASP A 163 17.19 3.72 2.98
CA ASP A 163 17.59 3.88 1.57
C ASP A 163 17.43 5.37 1.19
N PRO A 164 18.52 6.11 0.87
CA PRO A 164 18.44 7.52 0.49
C PRO A 164 17.60 7.76 -0.78
N LYS A 165 17.25 6.70 -1.53
CA LYS A 165 16.32 6.75 -2.66
C LYS A 165 14.85 6.82 -2.25
N GLN A 166 14.49 6.74 -0.96
CA GLN A 166 13.09 6.95 -0.53
C GLN A 166 12.55 8.34 -0.94
N GLY A 167 13.43 9.34 -1.05
CA GLY A 167 13.08 10.66 -1.62
C GLY A 167 12.78 10.67 -3.12
N THR A 168 13.07 9.57 -3.83
CA THR A 168 12.86 9.41 -5.28
C THR A 168 11.91 8.25 -5.58
N ALA A 169 10.61 8.56 -5.64
CA ALA A 169 9.56 7.76 -6.29
C ALA A 169 9.76 6.22 -6.25
N MET A 170 9.55 5.62 -5.06
CA MET A 170 9.60 4.16 -4.93
C MET A 170 8.54 3.48 -5.82
N ASN A 171 8.99 2.84 -6.91
CA ASN A 171 8.16 2.04 -7.80
C ASN A 171 7.90 0.65 -7.17
N ILE A 172 6.87 0.59 -6.33
CA ILE A 172 6.45 -0.61 -5.59
C ILE A 172 5.97 -1.67 -6.59
N ASN A 173 6.79 -2.71 -6.75
CA ASN A 173 6.49 -3.89 -7.56
C ASN A 173 5.73 -4.93 -6.71
N TYR A 174 4.41 -4.77 -6.67
CA TYR A 174 3.53 -5.55 -5.83
C TYR A 174 3.16 -6.88 -6.51
N LYS A 175 3.72 -8.00 -6.04
CA LYS A 175 3.40 -9.34 -6.56
C LYS A 175 2.40 -10.04 -5.64
N LEU A 176 1.13 -10.02 -6.01
CA LEU A 176 0.00 -10.40 -5.16
C LEU A 176 -0.53 -11.81 -5.47
N LEU A 177 -0.64 -12.64 -4.43
CA LEU A 177 -1.49 -13.84 -4.43
C LEU A 177 -2.75 -13.58 -3.59
N VAL A 178 -3.93 -13.70 -4.21
CA VAL A 178 -5.21 -13.66 -3.52
C VAL A 178 -5.73 -15.08 -3.31
N MET A 179 -5.76 -15.52 -2.06
CA MET A 179 -6.26 -16.83 -1.62
C MET A 179 -7.71 -16.69 -1.18
N ILE A 180 -8.62 -17.25 -1.98
CA ILE A 180 -10.03 -17.42 -1.64
C ILE A 180 -10.10 -18.67 -0.75
N LEU A 181 -10.44 -18.49 0.52
CA LEU A 181 -10.36 -19.60 1.48
C LEU A 181 -11.62 -20.45 1.43
N ASP A 182 -11.47 -21.75 1.20
CA ASP A 182 -12.56 -22.71 1.21
C ASP A 182 -12.50 -23.60 2.45
N TYR A 183 -13.34 -23.24 3.43
CA TYR A 183 -13.56 -23.97 4.68
C TYR A 183 -14.88 -24.76 4.64
N SER A 184 -15.36 -25.19 3.46
CA SER A 184 -16.60 -25.96 3.31
C SER A 184 -16.61 -27.25 4.15
N ALA A 185 -15.44 -27.83 4.45
CA ALA A 185 -15.29 -29.01 5.31
C ALA A 185 -15.77 -28.79 6.77
N CYS A 186 -15.91 -27.53 7.20
CA CYS A 186 -16.52 -27.13 8.46
C CYS A 186 -17.70 -26.16 8.26
N GLY A 187 -18.36 -26.21 7.08
CA GLY A 187 -19.57 -25.45 6.78
C GLY A 187 -19.36 -24.03 6.23
N TYR A 188 -18.12 -23.55 6.13
CA TYR A 188 -17.79 -22.18 5.74
C TYR A 188 -17.33 -22.11 4.28
N ALA A 189 -18.27 -22.25 3.35
CA ALA A 189 -18.01 -22.18 1.91
C ALA A 189 -17.74 -20.74 1.41
N PRO A 190 -16.86 -20.54 0.41
CA PRO A 190 -16.62 -19.24 -0.20
C PRO A 190 -17.76 -18.86 -1.16
N THR A 191 -18.09 -17.56 -1.23
CA THR A 191 -19.11 -17.01 -2.14
C THR A 191 -18.53 -16.34 -3.39
N LEU A 192 -17.21 -16.19 -3.46
CA LEU A 192 -16.49 -15.57 -4.59
C LEU A 192 -15.63 -16.63 -5.29
N ASP A 193 -15.44 -16.46 -6.60
CA ASP A 193 -14.60 -17.33 -7.41
C ASP A 193 -13.37 -16.60 -8.00
N VAL A 194 -12.48 -17.37 -8.63
CA VAL A 194 -11.22 -16.86 -9.20
C VAL A 194 -11.47 -15.80 -10.27
N ASP A 195 -12.52 -15.94 -11.10
CA ASP A 195 -12.84 -14.95 -12.13
C ASP A 195 -13.33 -13.63 -11.54
N THR A 196 -14.25 -13.70 -10.57
CA THR A 196 -14.80 -12.55 -9.85
C THR A 196 -13.70 -11.77 -9.14
N VAL A 197 -12.84 -12.46 -8.38
CA VAL A 197 -11.70 -11.82 -7.69
C VAL A 197 -10.67 -11.26 -8.68
N THR A 198 -10.38 -11.97 -9.78
CA THR A 198 -9.46 -11.45 -10.80
C THR A 198 -10.02 -10.20 -11.49
N LYS A 199 -11.32 -10.16 -11.80
CA LYS A 199 -11.98 -8.98 -12.41
C LYS A 199 -12.08 -7.80 -11.45
N LEU A 200 -12.27 -8.07 -10.16
CA LEU A 200 -12.31 -7.09 -9.09
C LEU A 200 -10.94 -6.39 -8.93
N TYR A 201 -9.86 -7.16 -8.86
CA TYR A 201 -8.51 -6.61 -8.75
C TYR A 201 -7.98 -6.01 -10.05
N MET A 202 -8.05 -6.75 -11.17
CA MET A 202 -7.36 -6.41 -12.43
C MET A 202 -8.28 -5.82 -13.50
N GLY A 203 -9.55 -5.54 -13.16
CA GLY A 203 -10.56 -5.02 -14.08
C GLY A 203 -11.18 -6.10 -14.99
N PRO A 204 -12.25 -5.76 -15.74
CA PRO A 204 -12.98 -6.72 -16.58
C PRO A 204 -12.12 -7.46 -17.62
N ASN A 205 -11.07 -6.80 -18.13
CA ASN A 205 -10.12 -7.34 -19.10
C ASN A 205 -9.02 -8.22 -18.46
N ARG A 206 -8.94 -8.25 -17.12
CA ARG A 206 -7.88 -8.90 -16.32
C ARG A 206 -6.46 -8.38 -16.60
N ASP A 207 -6.33 -7.13 -17.03
CA ASP A 207 -5.09 -6.51 -17.53
C ASP A 207 -4.47 -5.47 -16.58
N GLY A 208 -5.12 -5.18 -15.45
CA GLY A 208 -4.70 -4.15 -14.50
C GLY A 208 -5.08 -2.73 -14.90
N ASN A 209 -5.78 -2.53 -16.03
CA ASN A 209 -6.20 -1.21 -16.49
C ASN A 209 -7.55 -0.75 -15.91
N GLY A 210 -8.21 -1.61 -15.14
CA GLY A 210 -9.38 -1.28 -14.32
C GLY A 210 -9.30 -1.93 -12.94
N GLY A 211 -10.43 -1.99 -12.23
CA GLY A 211 -10.51 -2.61 -10.92
C GLY A 211 -9.69 -1.88 -9.85
N ILE A 212 -9.26 -2.63 -8.83
CA ILE A 212 -8.48 -2.11 -7.71
C ILE A 212 -7.04 -1.72 -8.15
N ALA A 213 -6.45 -2.41 -9.13
CA ALA A 213 -5.13 -2.08 -9.67
C ALA A 213 -5.09 -0.64 -10.24
N ASP A 214 -6.11 -0.26 -11.00
CA ASP A 214 -6.26 1.11 -11.50
C ASP A 214 -6.50 2.14 -10.38
N LYS A 215 -7.21 1.75 -9.31
CA LYS A 215 -7.37 2.61 -8.12
C LYS A 215 -6.03 2.90 -7.43
N PHE A 216 -5.20 1.88 -7.16
CA PHE A 216 -3.84 2.10 -6.64
C PHE A 216 -3.04 3.00 -7.58
N ARG A 217 -2.94 2.64 -8.86
CA ARG A 217 -2.18 3.37 -9.88
C ARG A 217 -2.56 4.85 -9.95
N ARG A 218 -3.84 5.20 -9.81
CA ARG A 218 -4.31 6.60 -9.77
C ARG A 218 -3.94 7.30 -8.46
N CYS A 219 -4.17 6.67 -7.31
CA CYS A 219 -3.87 7.28 -6.01
C CYS A 219 -2.36 7.38 -5.72
N SER A 220 -1.54 6.54 -6.36
CA SER A 220 -0.07 6.52 -6.22
C SER A 220 0.67 7.22 -7.36
N TYR A 221 -0.03 7.78 -8.35
CA TYR A 221 0.60 8.39 -9.54
C TYR A 221 1.53 7.43 -10.30
N GLY A 222 1.14 6.15 -10.41
CA GLY A 222 1.92 5.08 -11.02
C GLY A 222 3.01 4.47 -10.12
N LYS A 223 3.34 5.06 -8.97
CA LYS A 223 4.39 4.56 -8.05
C LYS A 223 4.06 3.21 -7.40
N PHE A 224 2.78 2.84 -7.31
CA PHE A 224 2.33 1.51 -6.90
C PHE A 224 1.76 0.77 -8.12
N ASN A 225 2.27 -0.44 -8.37
CA ASN A 225 1.80 -1.29 -9.47
C ASN A 225 1.71 -2.76 -9.05
N ILE A 226 0.58 -3.40 -9.36
CA ILE A 226 0.43 -4.86 -9.21
C ILE A 226 1.13 -5.54 -10.40
N SER A 227 2.44 -5.71 -10.30
CA SER A 227 3.28 -6.20 -11.40
C SER A 227 3.21 -7.71 -11.60
N TYR A 228 2.63 -8.46 -10.64
CA TYR A 228 2.22 -9.85 -10.83
C TYR A 228 0.98 -10.13 -9.99
N PHE A 229 0.01 -10.87 -10.54
CA PHE A 229 -1.26 -11.17 -9.88
C PHE A 229 -1.67 -12.62 -10.12
N GLN A 230 -2.14 -13.29 -9.07
CA GLN A 230 -2.85 -14.56 -9.16
C GLN A 230 -3.99 -14.57 -8.13
N ALA A 231 -5.15 -15.11 -8.51
CA ALA A 231 -6.18 -15.53 -7.56
C ALA A 231 -6.31 -17.06 -7.57
N ALA A 232 -6.54 -17.68 -6.41
CA ALA A 232 -6.72 -19.13 -6.27
C ALA A 232 -7.71 -19.44 -5.15
N VAL A 233 -8.61 -20.42 -5.36
CA VAL A 233 -9.32 -21.06 -4.25
C VAL A 233 -8.34 -22.03 -3.59
N VAL A 234 -8.15 -21.93 -2.29
CA VAL A 234 -7.32 -22.83 -1.47
C VAL A 234 -8.18 -23.46 -0.39
N LYS A 235 -7.82 -24.68 0.05
CA LYS A 235 -8.60 -25.46 1.03
C LYS A 235 -7.75 -25.72 2.28
N PRO A 236 -7.73 -24.80 3.27
CA PRO A 236 -7.01 -25.00 4.52
C PRO A 236 -7.67 -26.09 5.37
N ALA A 237 -6.93 -26.67 6.31
CA ALA A 237 -7.53 -27.49 7.35
C ALA A 237 -8.40 -26.63 8.28
N CYS A 238 -9.59 -27.14 8.64
CA CYS A 238 -10.44 -26.52 9.65
C CYS A 238 -9.83 -26.67 11.05
N SER A 239 -9.89 -25.61 11.86
CA SER A 239 -9.42 -25.61 13.24
C SER A 239 -10.18 -24.59 14.10
N THR A 240 -10.35 -24.86 15.40
CA THR A 240 -11.07 -23.98 16.34
C THR A 240 -10.54 -22.53 16.35
N PRO A 241 -9.22 -22.28 16.33
CA PRO A 241 -8.70 -20.91 16.23
C PRO A 241 -9.21 -20.16 15.00
N VAL A 242 -9.49 -20.84 13.88
CA VAL A 242 -10.11 -20.21 12.70
C VAL A 242 -11.63 -20.05 12.88
N THR A 243 -12.32 -21.15 13.19
CA THR A 243 -13.79 -21.25 13.14
C THR A 243 -14.51 -20.72 14.37
N SER A 244 -13.79 -20.29 15.40
CA SER A 244 -14.33 -19.75 16.66
C SER A 244 -13.48 -18.63 17.24
N GLY A 245 -12.15 -18.67 17.09
CA GLY A 245 -11.23 -17.63 17.59
C GLY A 245 -10.86 -16.49 16.62
N CYS A 246 -11.28 -16.53 15.35
CA CYS A 246 -10.82 -15.58 14.30
C CYS A 246 -9.28 -15.34 14.28
N SER A 247 -8.49 -16.39 14.53
CA SER A 247 -7.05 -16.30 14.60
C SER A 247 -6.46 -15.99 13.22
N TRP A 248 -6.11 -14.72 12.98
CA TRP A 248 -5.50 -14.26 11.73
C TRP A 248 -4.25 -15.06 11.36
N TRP A 249 -3.43 -15.45 12.34
CA TRP A 249 -2.23 -16.24 12.14
C TRP A 249 -2.56 -17.69 11.74
N ALA A 250 -3.63 -18.29 12.29
CA ALA A 250 -4.06 -19.63 11.90
C ALA A 250 -4.71 -19.62 10.50
N ILE A 251 -5.44 -18.55 10.18
CA ILE A 251 -6.01 -18.31 8.85
C ILE A 251 -4.89 -18.21 7.80
N SER A 252 -3.89 -17.34 8.01
CA SER A 252 -2.81 -17.17 7.04
C SER A 252 -1.91 -18.40 6.97
N SER A 253 -1.49 -18.97 8.10
CA SER A 253 -0.65 -20.18 8.15
C SER A 253 -1.29 -21.38 7.43
N GLY A 254 -2.58 -21.65 7.69
CA GLY A 254 -3.31 -22.72 7.03
C GLY A 254 -3.53 -22.48 5.53
N ALA A 255 -3.82 -21.24 5.14
CA ALA A 255 -3.98 -20.86 3.73
C ALA A 255 -2.67 -20.99 2.96
N ASP A 256 -1.57 -20.51 3.54
CA ASP A 256 -0.22 -20.63 3.00
C ASP A 256 0.20 -22.09 2.80
N ALA A 257 -0.02 -22.94 3.80
CA ALA A 257 0.29 -24.37 3.70
C ALA A 257 -0.51 -25.04 2.57
N ALA A 258 -1.82 -24.75 2.48
CA ALA A 258 -2.67 -25.24 1.39
C ALA A 258 -2.23 -24.70 0.01
N ALA A 259 -1.87 -23.42 -0.08
CA ALA A 259 -1.39 -22.80 -1.31
C ALA A 259 -0.05 -23.39 -1.78
N LYS A 260 0.89 -23.62 -0.87
CA LYS A 260 2.20 -24.25 -1.16
C LYS A 260 2.03 -25.70 -1.63
N ALA A 261 1.08 -26.45 -1.05
CA ALA A 261 0.75 -27.80 -1.48
C ALA A 261 0.02 -27.85 -2.84
N GLN A 262 -0.87 -26.89 -3.11
CA GLN A 262 -1.71 -26.86 -4.31
C GLN A 262 -1.02 -26.25 -5.54
N LEU A 263 -0.23 -25.20 -5.35
CA LEU A 263 0.44 -24.44 -6.42
C LEU A 263 1.92 -24.84 -6.58
N GLY A 264 2.49 -25.51 -5.58
CA GLY A 264 3.91 -25.82 -5.49
C GLY A 264 4.72 -24.69 -4.85
N GLN A 265 5.67 -25.04 -3.98
CA GLN A 265 6.51 -24.09 -3.22
C GLN A 265 7.18 -23.05 -4.13
N LEU A 266 7.75 -23.47 -5.27
CA LEU A 266 8.44 -22.60 -6.23
C LEU A 266 7.52 -21.57 -6.91
N PHE A 267 6.23 -21.88 -7.03
CA PHE A 267 5.25 -20.91 -7.55
C PHE A 267 4.80 -19.95 -6.45
N PHE A 268 4.49 -20.47 -5.26
CA PHE A 268 4.14 -19.65 -4.09
C PHE A 268 5.21 -18.61 -3.76
N SER A 269 6.49 -18.97 -3.86
CA SER A 269 7.60 -18.05 -3.63
C SER A 269 7.62 -16.84 -4.58
N ASN A 270 7.03 -16.91 -5.78
CA ASN A 270 7.06 -15.77 -6.71
C ASN A 270 6.27 -14.55 -6.24
N PHE A 271 5.43 -14.70 -5.21
CA PHE A 271 4.64 -13.62 -4.62
C PHE A 271 5.35 -12.95 -3.46
N THR A 272 5.12 -11.64 -3.32
CA THR A 272 5.67 -10.80 -2.26
C THR A 272 4.62 -10.26 -1.31
N TYR A 273 3.33 -10.40 -1.64
CA TYR A 273 2.18 -9.98 -0.82
C TYR A 273 1.03 -10.99 -0.94
N PHE A 274 0.25 -11.12 0.13
CA PHE A 274 -0.78 -12.14 0.28
C PHE A 274 -2.09 -11.54 0.79
N THR A 275 -3.19 -11.87 0.12
CA THR A 275 -4.54 -11.52 0.57
C THR A 275 -5.36 -12.79 0.82
N TYR A 276 -5.96 -12.88 2.01
CA TYR A 276 -6.81 -13.97 2.44
C TYR A 276 -8.28 -13.52 2.39
N VAL A 277 -9.03 -13.98 1.38
CA VAL A 277 -10.45 -13.67 1.22
C VAL A 277 -11.26 -14.70 1.99
N VAL A 278 -11.85 -14.26 3.09
CA VAL A 278 -12.50 -15.10 4.11
C VAL A 278 -13.99 -15.32 3.75
N PRO A 279 -14.52 -16.57 3.86
CA PRO A 279 -15.93 -16.89 3.70
C PRO A 279 -16.87 -16.01 4.54
N PRO A 280 -18.02 -15.57 4.00
CA PRO A 280 -18.92 -14.67 4.72
C PRO A 280 -19.57 -15.31 5.95
N GLY A 281 -19.65 -16.65 6.01
CA GLY A 281 -20.13 -17.34 7.22
C GLY A 281 -19.24 -17.10 8.45
N LEU A 282 -17.94 -16.84 8.25
CA LEU A 282 -17.01 -16.48 9.32
C LEU A 282 -17.13 -15.01 9.76
N GLN A 283 -17.94 -14.16 9.11
CA GLN A 283 -18.16 -12.77 9.54
C GLN A 283 -18.74 -12.66 10.96
N SER A 284 -19.45 -13.69 11.43
CA SER A 284 -19.97 -13.77 12.81
C SER A 284 -18.88 -13.98 13.87
N VAL A 285 -17.73 -14.53 13.46
CA VAL A 285 -16.55 -14.83 14.29
C VAL A 285 -15.45 -13.78 14.07
N CYS A 286 -15.33 -13.27 12.86
CA CYS A 286 -14.41 -12.23 12.42
C CYS A 286 -15.17 -10.93 12.12
N PRO A 287 -15.40 -10.06 13.13
CA PRO A 287 -16.28 -8.89 12.98
C PRO A 287 -15.68 -7.74 12.15
N TRP A 288 -14.37 -7.76 11.90
CA TRP A 288 -13.69 -6.82 11.03
C TRP A 288 -14.04 -7.07 9.55
N ALA A 289 -14.07 -6.00 8.74
CA ALA A 289 -14.33 -6.10 7.29
C ALA A 289 -13.04 -6.32 6.47
N GLY A 290 -11.95 -5.72 6.95
CA GLY A 290 -10.57 -5.97 6.55
C GLY A 290 -9.67 -6.02 7.77
N LEU A 291 -8.50 -6.63 7.62
CA LEU A 291 -7.42 -6.68 8.61
C LEU A 291 -6.08 -6.72 7.86
N ALA A 292 -5.02 -6.19 8.44
CA ALA A 292 -3.67 -6.23 7.87
C ALA A 292 -2.59 -6.32 8.95
N LEU A 293 -1.39 -6.73 8.54
CA LEU A 293 -0.17 -6.55 9.34
C LEU A 293 0.38 -5.14 9.15
N LEU A 294 0.76 -4.50 10.25
CA LEU A 294 1.30 -3.15 10.29
C LEU A 294 2.74 -3.11 10.85
N PRO A 295 3.74 -2.80 10.00
CA PRO A 295 3.74 -3.07 8.57
C PRO A 295 3.80 -4.58 8.31
N GLY A 296 3.75 -5.01 7.05
CA GLY A 296 3.83 -6.43 6.74
C GLY A 296 3.53 -6.70 5.28
N LYS A 297 3.00 -7.90 5.00
CA LYS A 297 2.66 -8.39 3.66
C LYS A 297 1.39 -9.24 3.60
N GLN A 298 0.61 -9.23 4.67
CA GLN A 298 -0.57 -10.08 4.83
C GLN A 298 -1.79 -9.20 5.13
N THR A 299 -2.86 -9.48 4.39
CA THR A 299 -4.14 -8.78 4.45
C THR A 299 -5.26 -9.81 4.46
N TRP A 300 -6.24 -9.69 5.34
CA TRP A 300 -7.43 -10.51 5.37
C TRP A 300 -8.64 -9.64 5.04
N LEU A 301 -9.59 -10.17 4.26
CA LEU A 301 -10.76 -9.42 3.79
C LEU A 301 -12.01 -10.30 3.86
N GLN A 302 -13.11 -9.73 4.35
CA GLN A 302 -14.41 -10.40 4.30
C GLN A 302 -14.92 -10.48 2.86
N SER A 303 -15.61 -11.58 2.54
CA SER A 303 -16.37 -11.75 1.28
C SER A 303 -17.69 -10.97 1.33
N SER A 304 -17.62 -9.64 1.51
CA SER A 304 -18.78 -8.76 1.71
C SER A 304 -18.62 -7.41 1.00
N ASP A 305 -19.74 -6.67 0.87
CA ASP A 305 -19.80 -5.36 0.20
C ASP A 305 -18.91 -4.29 0.85
N TYR A 306 -18.58 -4.41 2.13
CA TYR A 306 -17.66 -3.50 2.84
C TYR A 306 -16.26 -4.10 3.04
N GLY A 307 -16.08 -5.41 2.75
CA GLY A 307 -14.79 -6.10 2.73
C GLY A 307 -14.13 -6.04 1.35
N VAL A 308 -13.80 -7.20 0.77
CA VAL A 308 -13.04 -7.31 -0.50
C VAL A 308 -13.71 -6.59 -1.67
N LEU A 309 -15.04 -6.51 -1.71
CA LEU A 309 -15.78 -5.86 -2.80
C LEU A 309 -15.61 -4.33 -2.79
N ARG A 310 -15.26 -3.74 -1.64
CA ARG A 310 -14.98 -2.30 -1.48
C ARG A 310 -13.51 -2.02 -1.77
N TRP A 311 -13.23 -1.45 -2.94
CA TRP A 311 -11.87 -1.09 -3.38
C TRP A 311 -11.09 -0.26 -2.35
N ALA A 312 -11.77 0.58 -1.58
CA ALA A 312 -11.17 1.43 -0.55
C ALA A 312 -10.77 0.63 0.71
N THR A 313 -11.53 -0.40 1.11
CA THR A 313 -11.11 -1.34 2.17
C THR A 313 -9.89 -2.13 1.70
N VAL A 314 -9.88 -2.63 0.46
CA VAL A 314 -8.69 -3.30 -0.08
C VAL A 314 -7.49 -2.37 -0.14
N MET A 315 -7.69 -1.10 -0.48
CA MET A 315 -6.63 -0.09 -0.43
C MET A 315 -6.12 0.14 0.98
N GLN A 316 -7.01 0.33 1.96
CA GLN A 316 -6.71 0.49 3.39
C GLN A 316 -5.83 -0.65 3.89
N GLU A 317 -6.30 -1.90 3.80
CA GLU A 317 -5.56 -3.07 4.25
C GLU A 317 -4.24 -3.25 3.51
N THR A 318 -4.19 -2.91 2.22
CA THR A 318 -2.95 -2.96 1.46
C THR A 318 -1.94 -1.90 1.90
N ILE A 319 -2.36 -0.69 2.30
CA ILE A 319 -1.41 0.38 2.71
C ILE A 319 -1.09 0.39 4.21
N HIS A 320 -1.87 -0.32 5.04
CA HIS A 320 -1.42 -0.75 6.38
C HIS A 320 -0.11 -1.56 6.30
N ASN A 321 0.05 -2.44 5.30
CA ASN A 321 1.31 -3.15 5.06
C ASN A 321 2.55 -2.22 4.89
N PHE A 322 2.35 -0.94 4.58
CA PHE A 322 3.39 0.08 4.40
C PHE A 322 3.49 1.09 5.56
N GLY A 323 2.98 0.74 6.75
CA GLY A 323 3.14 1.57 7.95
C GLY A 323 2.22 2.80 8.02
N LEU A 324 1.06 2.76 7.35
CA LEU A 324 -0.02 3.72 7.55
C LEU A 324 -1.02 3.24 8.63
N TRP A 325 -1.48 4.19 9.44
CA TRP A 325 -2.51 3.99 10.44
C TRP A 325 -3.85 4.56 9.96
N HIS A 326 -4.94 4.21 10.66
CA HIS A 326 -6.25 4.77 10.40
C HIS A 326 -6.27 6.30 10.52
N SER A 327 -7.19 6.93 9.80
CA SER A 327 -7.40 8.37 9.79
C SER A 327 -8.56 8.76 10.71
N TRP A 328 -8.36 9.86 11.42
CA TRP A 328 -9.16 10.28 12.57
C TRP A 328 -9.95 11.57 12.28
N LYS A 329 -11.02 11.80 13.04
CA LYS A 329 -11.78 13.05 13.03
C LYS A 329 -12.40 13.27 14.41
N ASN A 330 -12.28 14.48 14.96
CA ASN A 330 -12.79 14.83 16.30
C ASN A 330 -12.29 13.88 17.44
N ASN A 331 -11.10 13.30 17.28
CA ASN A 331 -10.47 12.25 18.09
C ASN A 331 -11.17 10.88 18.07
N TRP A 332 -11.99 10.61 17.04
CA TRP A 332 -12.55 9.30 16.74
C TRP A 332 -11.85 8.66 15.54
N GLU A 333 -11.51 7.38 15.67
CA GLU A 333 -10.88 6.58 14.64
C GLU A 333 -11.86 6.28 13.49
N TYR A 334 -11.35 6.09 12.28
CA TYR A 334 -12.10 5.85 11.04
C TYR A 334 -13.02 7.00 10.57
N GLU A 335 -13.37 7.98 11.41
CA GLU A 335 -14.35 9.04 11.09
C GLU A 335 -13.87 10.05 10.02
N ASP A 336 -12.65 9.94 9.48
CA ASP A 336 -12.27 10.69 8.28
C ASP A 336 -12.74 10.01 6.97
N TYR A 337 -13.95 10.35 6.54
CA TYR A 337 -14.49 9.97 5.23
C TYR A 337 -13.79 10.62 4.01
N SER A 338 -12.65 11.33 4.18
CA SER A 338 -11.83 11.89 3.09
C SER A 338 -10.76 10.94 2.52
N THR A 339 -10.55 9.78 3.14
CA THR A 339 -9.48 8.83 2.78
C THR A 339 -9.92 7.39 2.98
N ALA A 340 -9.33 6.48 2.19
CA ALA A 340 -9.39 5.03 2.43
C ALA A 340 -8.90 4.62 3.82
N MET A 341 -8.05 5.42 4.49
CA MET A 341 -7.61 5.15 5.88
C MET A 341 -8.68 5.46 6.93
N GLY A 342 -9.76 6.14 6.56
CA GLY A 342 -11.00 6.18 7.34
C GLY A 342 -12.09 5.37 6.64
N ARG A 343 -13.33 5.84 6.67
CA ARG A 343 -14.45 5.21 5.93
C ARG A 343 -14.72 5.87 4.57
N GLY A 344 -13.73 6.55 3.99
CA GLY A 344 -13.86 7.27 2.72
C GLY A 344 -13.61 6.40 1.49
N ASP A 345 -14.47 6.51 0.48
CA ASP A 345 -14.21 5.95 -0.86
C ASP A 345 -13.39 6.94 -1.70
N ALA A 346 -12.16 7.20 -1.23
CA ALA A 346 -11.26 8.23 -1.75
C ALA A 346 -9.78 7.79 -1.64
N CYS A 347 -8.88 8.46 -2.36
CA CYS A 347 -7.44 8.24 -2.20
C CYS A 347 -6.95 8.65 -0.80
N PRO A 348 -5.75 8.21 -0.39
CA PRO A 348 -5.11 8.67 0.84
C PRO A 348 -4.99 10.21 0.91
N ASN A 349 -5.04 10.77 2.11
CA ASN A 349 -4.89 12.22 2.31
C ASN A 349 -3.43 12.67 2.13
N ALA A 350 -3.17 13.98 2.16
CA ALA A 350 -1.85 14.53 1.89
C ALA A 350 -0.75 14.05 2.86
N ALA A 351 -1.08 13.81 4.13
CA ALA A 351 -0.12 13.27 5.09
C ALA A 351 0.22 11.81 4.74
N GLU A 352 -0.77 10.99 4.41
CA GLU A 352 -0.62 9.59 4.01
C GLU A 352 0.18 9.47 2.70
N LEU A 353 -0.16 10.25 1.68
CA LEU A 353 0.58 10.33 0.41
C LEU A 353 2.02 10.78 0.59
N SER A 354 2.29 11.68 1.54
CA SER A 354 3.64 12.11 1.92
C SER A 354 4.46 10.95 2.53
N ARG A 355 3.88 10.23 3.51
CA ARG A 355 4.53 9.09 4.19
C ARG A 355 4.77 7.89 3.27
N LEU A 356 3.92 7.68 2.27
CA LEU A 356 4.11 6.66 1.22
C LEU A 356 5.15 7.06 0.14
N GLY A 357 5.67 8.29 0.16
CA GLY A 357 6.49 8.84 -0.94
C GLY A 357 5.70 9.05 -2.25
N TRP A 358 4.37 8.94 -2.20
CA TRP A 358 3.50 9.07 -3.35
C TRP A 358 3.36 10.53 -3.78
N ALA A 359 3.33 11.48 -2.85
CA ALA A 359 3.28 12.91 -3.14
C ALA A 359 4.46 13.72 -2.58
N THR A 360 4.83 14.80 -3.29
CA THR A 360 5.84 15.78 -2.86
C THR A 360 5.19 17.11 -2.50
N ALA A 361 5.75 17.80 -1.51
CA ALA A 361 5.28 19.11 -1.07
C ALA A 361 5.51 20.18 -2.16
N ALA A 362 4.75 21.28 -2.11
CA ALA A 362 4.92 22.40 -3.03
C ALA A 362 6.32 23.02 -2.92
N ALA A 363 6.86 23.44 -4.07
CA ALA A 363 8.06 24.24 -4.19
C ALA A 363 7.99 25.54 -3.37
N ASN A 364 9.13 26.23 -3.24
CA ASN A 364 9.27 27.49 -2.49
C ASN A 364 8.88 27.31 -1.00
N GLY A 365 9.55 26.37 -0.32
CA GLY A 365 9.41 26.15 1.13
C GLY A 365 8.13 25.41 1.57
N GLY A 366 7.29 24.94 0.65
CA GLY A 366 6.01 24.30 0.99
C GLY A 366 6.13 22.99 1.79
N GLY A 367 7.31 22.38 1.90
CA GLY A 367 7.57 21.18 2.73
C GLY A 367 7.91 21.46 4.20
N GLU A 368 8.23 22.71 4.56
CA GLU A 368 8.59 23.09 5.92
C GLU A 368 8.20 24.55 6.21
N ILE A 369 6.90 24.80 6.30
CA ILE A 369 6.37 26.15 6.55
C ILE A 369 6.45 26.45 8.05
N SER A 370 7.63 26.90 8.46
CA SER A 370 8.00 27.30 9.82
C SER A 370 8.10 28.83 9.96
N THR A 371 8.59 29.33 11.10
CA THR A 371 9.05 30.73 11.25
C THR A 371 10.10 31.15 10.22
N GLY A 372 10.80 30.21 9.57
CA GLY A 372 11.71 30.54 8.46
C GLY A 372 10.99 30.95 7.17
N VAL A 373 9.76 30.49 6.96
CA VAL A 373 8.92 30.81 5.79
C VAL A 373 7.92 31.92 6.12
N LEU A 374 7.18 31.76 7.23
CA LEU A 374 6.25 32.77 7.75
C LEU A 374 6.99 33.68 8.75
N THR A 375 8.01 34.38 8.28
CA THR A 375 8.92 35.18 9.14
C THR A 375 8.16 36.23 9.96
N THR A 376 7.37 37.05 9.29
CA THR A 376 6.68 38.20 9.89
C THR A 376 5.21 37.85 10.18
N PRO A 377 4.72 38.00 11.43
CA PRO A 377 3.30 37.81 11.74
C PRO A 377 2.43 38.81 10.97
N GLY A 378 1.23 38.41 10.58
CA GLY A 378 0.34 39.25 9.76
C GLY A 378 0.77 39.40 8.29
N LYS A 379 1.85 38.74 7.86
CA LYS A 379 2.20 38.58 6.44
C LYS A 379 1.86 37.17 5.98
N TYR A 380 1.28 37.09 4.80
CA TYR A 380 0.96 35.82 4.15
C TYR A 380 2.01 35.46 3.09
N VAL A 381 2.21 34.17 2.88
CA VAL A 381 2.89 33.60 1.71
C VAL A 381 1.86 32.77 0.93
N THR A 382 1.98 32.72 -0.40
CA THR A 382 0.98 32.11 -1.30
C THR A 382 1.61 31.05 -2.19
N TRP A 383 0.93 29.91 -2.29
CA TRP A 383 1.23 28.82 -3.22
C TRP A 383 0.02 28.57 -4.14
N THR A 384 0.25 27.92 -5.29
CA THR A 384 -0.82 27.34 -6.11
C THR A 384 -0.76 25.82 -5.94
N LEU A 385 -1.85 25.20 -5.50
CA LEU A 385 -1.95 23.76 -5.33
C LEU A 385 -2.84 23.16 -6.43
N PRO A 386 -2.36 22.17 -7.21
CA PRO A 386 -3.22 21.30 -7.98
C PRO A 386 -4.03 20.39 -7.03
N ALA A 387 -5.22 19.97 -7.45
CA ALA A 387 -5.96 18.93 -6.74
C ALA A 387 -5.17 17.62 -6.74
N THR A 388 -5.20 16.89 -5.62
CA THR A 388 -4.38 15.68 -5.43
C THR A 388 -4.57 14.63 -6.52
N TYR A 389 -5.72 14.55 -7.20
CA TYR A 389 -5.94 13.57 -8.27
C TYR A 389 -5.11 13.84 -9.55
N ILE A 390 -4.59 15.07 -9.74
CA ILE A 390 -3.94 15.51 -10.98
C ILE A 390 -2.50 14.97 -11.07
N THR A 391 -1.75 15.11 -9.97
CA THR A 391 -0.32 14.84 -9.90
C THR A 391 0.06 14.56 -8.45
N GLY A 392 1.11 13.77 -8.24
CA GLY A 392 1.74 13.62 -6.93
C GLY A 392 2.66 14.78 -6.59
N ASP A 393 3.13 15.53 -7.59
CA ASP A 393 4.16 16.52 -7.37
C ASP A 393 3.60 17.91 -7.05
N ASN A 394 4.17 18.53 -6.02
CA ASN A 394 3.83 19.88 -5.54
C ASN A 394 2.36 20.05 -5.06
N ASN A 395 1.69 18.98 -4.62
CA ASN A 395 0.23 18.98 -4.40
C ASN A 395 -0.23 19.30 -2.96
N TYR A 396 0.70 19.38 -1.99
CA TYR A 396 0.40 19.74 -0.60
C TYR A 396 1.38 20.77 0.00
N LEU A 397 0.95 21.42 1.07
CA LEU A 397 1.79 22.18 1.99
C LEU A 397 1.94 21.43 3.32
N ARG A 398 3.10 21.53 3.95
CA ARG A 398 3.41 20.98 5.27
C ARG A 398 3.88 22.10 6.20
N VAL A 399 3.09 22.36 7.24
CA VAL A 399 3.34 23.42 8.23
C VAL A 399 3.95 22.81 9.48
N THR A 400 5.06 23.41 9.92
CA THR A 400 5.82 23.05 11.12
C THR A 400 5.76 24.24 12.10
N PRO A 401 4.67 24.38 12.88
CA PRO A 401 4.30 25.61 13.59
C PRO A 401 5.14 25.87 14.85
N ASN A 402 6.46 25.97 14.68
CA ASN A 402 7.46 26.23 15.71
C ASN A 402 7.39 27.63 16.36
N TRP A 403 6.44 28.48 15.95
CA TRP A 403 6.05 29.70 16.67
C TRP A 403 5.15 29.44 17.88
N LEU A 404 4.58 28.22 18.01
CA LEU A 404 3.71 27.85 19.12
C LEU A 404 4.53 27.30 20.30
N PRO A 405 4.29 27.74 21.55
CA PRO A 405 4.95 27.16 22.73
C PRO A 405 4.73 25.65 22.88
N THR A 406 3.59 25.13 22.41
CA THR A 406 3.27 23.69 22.41
C THR A 406 4.16 22.86 21.47
N TYR A 407 4.77 23.47 20.45
CA TYR A 407 5.60 22.76 19.48
C TYR A 407 6.95 22.27 20.07
N ALA A 408 7.37 22.83 21.21
CA ALA A 408 8.52 22.34 21.97
C ALA A 408 8.22 21.08 22.81
N ASN A 409 6.94 20.69 22.94
CA ASN A 409 6.53 19.51 23.71
C ASN A 409 6.20 18.35 22.76
N THR A 410 6.94 17.25 22.84
CA THR A 410 6.82 16.09 21.94
C THR A 410 5.48 15.35 21.98
N THR A 411 4.68 15.55 23.03
CA THR A 411 3.32 14.98 23.15
C THR A 411 2.26 15.86 22.47
N PHE A 412 2.44 17.19 22.51
CA PHE A 412 1.46 18.16 22.01
C PHE A 412 1.83 18.83 20.68
N ALA A 413 3.08 18.72 20.23
CA ALA A 413 3.52 19.27 18.96
C ALA A 413 2.79 18.61 17.78
N LYS A 414 2.28 19.43 16.85
CA LYS A 414 1.56 18.97 15.67
C LYS A 414 2.07 19.66 14.39
N ASN A 415 2.22 18.89 13.32
CA ASN A 415 2.38 19.43 11.97
C ASN A 415 1.01 19.48 11.28
N LEU A 416 0.85 20.35 10.29
CA LEU A 416 -0.33 20.37 9.42
C LEU A 416 0.03 19.98 7.98
N TYR A 417 -0.81 19.18 7.34
CA TYR A 417 -0.80 18.91 5.91
C TYR A 417 -2.03 19.57 5.26
N ILE A 418 -1.80 20.35 4.20
CA ILE A 418 -2.83 21.18 3.56
C ILE A 418 -2.85 20.90 2.05
N ALA A 419 -3.98 20.42 1.49
CA ALA A 419 -4.08 20.06 0.07
C ALA A 419 -5.50 20.22 -0.50
N LEU A 420 -5.62 20.45 -1.80
CA LEU A 420 -6.89 20.52 -2.52
C LEU A 420 -7.39 19.11 -2.90
N ARG A 421 -8.65 18.80 -2.59
CA ARG A 421 -9.33 17.58 -3.06
C ARG A 421 -10.49 17.93 -4.02
N ALA A 422 -10.71 17.11 -5.04
CA ALA A 422 -11.71 17.32 -6.09
C ALA A 422 -12.33 15.97 -6.54
N PRO A 423 -13.55 15.92 -7.10
CA PRO A 423 -14.32 14.69 -7.31
C PRO A 423 -13.90 13.95 -8.60
N LYS A 424 -12.60 13.64 -8.75
CA LYS A 424 -11.99 13.12 -9.99
C LYS A 424 -10.89 12.11 -9.68
N GLY A 425 -10.44 11.36 -10.69
CA GLY A 425 -9.40 10.35 -10.54
C GLY A 425 -9.82 9.22 -9.60
N GLY A 426 -9.07 9.00 -8.51
CA GLY A 426 -9.47 8.05 -7.46
C GLY A 426 -10.54 8.60 -6.50
N ASP A 427 -10.59 9.94 -6.31
CA ASP A 427 -11.52 10.67 -5.44
C ASP A 427 -12.93 10.87 -6.06
N ALA A 428 -13.21 10.27 -7.22
CA ALA A 428 -14.47 10.41 -7.96
C ALA A 428 -15.73 9.94 -7.17
N THR A 429 -15.53 9.15 -6.12
CA THR A 429 -16.58 8.64 -5.20
C THR A 429 -16.60 9.35 -3.84
N MET A 430 -15.74 10.36 -3.61
CA MET A 430 -15.65 11.05 -2.33
C MET A 430 -16.91 11.91 -2.07
N SER A 431 -17.40 11.91 -0.82
CA SER A 431 -18.62 12.62 -0.42
C SER A 431 -18.57 14.13 -0.66
N SER A 432 -19.73 14.72 -1.02
CA SER A 432 -19.91 16.14 -1.33
C SER A 432 -19.51 17.11 -0.21
N THR A 433 -19.46 16.63 1.04
CA THR A 433 -18.90 17.37 2.19
C THR A 433 -17.41 17.69 2.03
N TYR A 434 -16.66 16.84 1.30
CA TYR A 434 -15.20 16.85 1.23
C TYR A 434 -14.66 17.34 -0.14
N ILE A 435 -15.43 17.24 -1.22
CA ILE A 435 -14.97 17.61 -2.57
C ILE A 435 -14.85 19.13 -2.76
N ASN A 436 -13.98 19.54 -3.69
CA ASN A 436 -13.73 20.94 -4.08
C ASN A 436 -13.32 21.84 -2.90
N ARG A 437 -12.53 21.29 -1.97
CA ARG A 437 -12.10 21.95 -0.73
C ARG A 437 -10.62 21.74 -0.47
N VAL A 438 -10.01 22.71 0.22
CA VAL A 438 -8.68 22.56 0.80
C VAL A 438 -8.83 21.89 2.16
N HIS A 439 -8.33 20.66 2.28
CA HIS A 439 -8.33 19.92 3.54
C HIS A 439 -7.15 20.36 4.38
N VAL A 440 -7.33 20.34 5.70
CA VAL A 440 -6.26 20.51 6.68
C VAL A 440 -6.29 19.29 7.59
N HIS A 441 -5.22 18.51 7.53
CA HIS A 441 -4.97 17.35 8.39
C HIS A 441 -3.86 17.69 9.39
N GLU A 442 -4.04 17.36 10.67
CA GLU A 442 -2.98 17.42 11.69
C GLU A 442 -2.33 16.04 11.91
N VAL A 443 -1.06 16.03 12.33
CA VAL A 443 -0.30 14.83 12.72
C VAL A 443 0.61 15.14 13.90
N ASN A 444 0.97 14.14 14.73
CA ASN A 444 2.00 14.27 15.76
C ASN A 444 3.35 14.70 15.13
N ALA A 445 3.88 15.86 15.51
CA ALA A 445 5.08 16.42 14.91
C ALA A 445 6.35 15.63 15.23
N THR A 446 6.48 15.06 16.43
CA THR A 446 7.66 14.23 16.79
C THR A 446 7.71 12.96 15.95
N MET A 447 6.57 12.32 15.73
CA MET A 447 6.46 11.10 14.92
C MET A 447 6.56 11.38 13.42
N ASP A 448 6.13 12.56 12.98
CA ASP A 448 6.19 13.01 11.59
C ASP A 448 7.58 13.57 11.20
N ASN A 449 8.25 14.28 12.10
CA ASN A 449 9.62 14.78 11.91
C ASN A 449 10.68 13.67 12.11
N GLY A 450 10.36 12.62 12.88
CA GLY A 450 11.22 11.46 13.05
C GLY A 450 11.13 10.43 11.91
N PHE A 451 10.10 10.48 11.07
CA PHE A 451 9.97 9.58 9.92
C PHE A 451 11.01 9.94 8.83
N PRO A 452 11.67 8.96 8.18
CA PRO A 452 11.43 7.51 8.26
C PRO A 452 12.21 6.76 9.34
N THR A 453 13.25 7.36 9.95
CA THR A 453 14.22 6.69 10.84
C THR A 453 13.67 6.35 12.23
N SER A 454 12.56 6.96 12.63
CA SER A 454 11.87 6.75 13.90
C SER A 454 10.36 6.75 13.69
N PHE A 455 9.61 6.09 14.57
CA PHE A 455 8.14 6.01 14.54
C PHE A 455 7.56 5.46 13.22
N THR A 456 8.33 4.62 12.54
CA THR A 456 7.97 3.93 11.29
C THR A 456 6.71 3.07 11.44
N PHE A 457 6.44 2.57 12.65
CA PHE A 457 5.30 1.68 12.95
C PHE A 457 4.25 2.30 13.89
N GLY A 458 4.49 3.47 14.49
CA GLY A 458 3.58 4.06 15.49
C GLY A 458 2.53 5.00 14.90
N ASP A 459 1.36 5.11 15.55
CA ASP A 459 0.29 6.02 15.10
C ASP A 459 0.65 7.48 15.34
N ARG A 460 1.03 8.19 14.27
CA ARG A 460 1.16 9.67 14.32
C ARG A 460 -0.20 10.39 14.41
N ARG A 461 -1.31 9.64 14.42
CA ARG A 461 -2.70 10.06 14.63
C ARG A 461 -3.13 11.16 13.66
N ILE A 462 -3.23 10.76 12.39
CA ILE A 462 -3.57 11.64 11.27
C ILE A 462 -5.04 12.03 11.38
N GLN A 463 -5.33 13.32 11.56
CA GLN A 463 -6.68 13.79 11.85
C GLN A 463 -7.12 14.93 10.94
N ILE A 464 -8.28 14.81 10.29
CA ILE A 464 -8.85 15.96 9.56
C ILE A 464 -9.47 16.97 10.54
N ILE A 465 -9.04 18.24 10.46
CA ILE A 465 -9.52 19.32 11.33
C ILE A 465 -10.27 20.44 10.58
N ASN A 466 -10.05 20.61 9.27
CA ASN A 466 -10.77 21.62 8.48
C ASN A 466 -10.94 21.20 7.01
N MET A 467 -12.00 21.70 6.38
CA MET A 467 -12.39 21.42 4.98
C MET A 467 -12.85 22.72 4.30
N ILE A 468 -11.88 23.53 3.89
CA ILE A 468 -12.04 24.95 3.56
C ILE A 468 -12.59 25.12 2.13
N PRO A 469 -13.74 25.79 1.93
CA PRO A 469 -14.27 26.07 0.59
C PRO A 469 -13.36 27.01 -0.22
N PRO A 470 -13.49 27.08 -1.56
CA PRO A 470 -12.79 28.08 -2.37
C PRO A 470 -13.29 29.50 -2.06
N SER A 471 -12.44 30.50 -2.29
CA SER A 471 -12.74 31.92 -2.05
C SER A 471 -13.13 32.26 -0.59
N THR A 472 -12.52 31.61 0.41
CA THR A 472 -12.80 31.85 1.83
C THR A 472 -11.54 32.13 2.66
N ARG A 473 -11.76 32.63 3.88
CA ARG A 473 -10.73 32.82 4.93
C ARG A 473 -11.12 31.97 6.13
N GLN A 474 -10.31 30.97 6.45
CA GLN A 474 -10.48 30.12 7.63
C GLN A 474 -9.42 30.47 8.68
N VAL A 475 -9.86 30.71 9.92
CA VAL A 475 -8.95 30.77 11.07
C VAL A 475 -8.79 29.35 11.62
N VAL A 476 -7.55 28.92 11.82
CA VAL A 476 -7.19 27.66 12.47
C VAL A 476 -6.57 28.03 13.82
N SER A 477 -7.44 28.40 14.76
CA SER A 477 -7.08 29.15 15.98
C SER A 477 -6.05 28.44 16.87
N GLY A 478 -6.16 27.11 17.04
CA GLY A 478 -5.19 26.31 17.80
C GLY A 478 -3.75 26.34 17.24
N TYR A 479 -3.54 26.92 16.05
CA TYR A 479 -2.26 27.02 15.37
C TYR A 479 -1.75 28.46 15.18
N ASN A 480 -2.50 29.45 15.68
CA ASN A 480 -2.33 30.87 15.35
C ASN A 480 -2.15 31.11 13.83
N LEU A 481 -2.94 30.40 13.01
CA LEU A 481 -2.81 30.38 11.56
C LEU A 481 -4.12 30.80 10.89
N VAL A 482 -4.03 31.63 9.85
CA VAL A 482 -5.12 31.91 8.92
C VAL A 482 -4.77 31.31 7.56
N VAL A 483 -5.71 30.53 7.02
CA VAL A 483 -5.65 29.92 5.70
C VAL A 483 -6.65 30.65 4.80
N TYR A 484 -6.19 31.17 3.68
CA TYR A 484 -7.02 31.77 2.64
C TYR A 484 -7.02 30.88 1.41
N THR A 485 -8.17 30.73 0.77
CA THR A 485 -8.32 30.01 -0.48
C THR A 485 -8.73 30.98 -1.59
N GLY A 486 -8.06 30.89 -2.73
CA GLY A 486 -8.48 31.54 -3.97
C GLY A 486 -9.72 30.87 -4.57
N ALA A 487 -10.17 31.35 -5.73
CA ALA A 487 -11.17 30.63 -6.52
C ALA A 487 -10.59 29.31 -7.06
N LEU A 488 -11.42 28.28 -7.14
CA LEU A 488 -11.08 27.03 -7.82
C LEU A 488 -11.10 27.27 -9.33
N THR A 489 -9.98 27.01 -10.01
CA THR A 489 -9.84 27.20 -11.47
C THR A 489 -10.46 26.03 -12.25
N SER A 490 -10.69 26.22 -13.55
CA SER A 490 -11.17 25.18 -14.48
C SER A 490 -10.27 23.93 -14.57
N ASN A 491 -9.01 24.08 -14.15
CA ASN A 491 -7.98 23.04 -14.20
C ASN A 491 -7.78 22.40 -12.82
N ASP A 492 -8.76 22.52 -11.91
CA ASP A 492 -8.75 22.05 -10.53
C ASP A 492 -7.46 22.43 -9.77
N ASN A 493 -6.98 23.66 -9.99
CA ASN A 493 -5.93 24.30 -9.21
C ASN A 493 -6.54 25.42 -8.36
N ILE A 494 -6.00 25.65 -7.16
CA ILE A 494 -6.42 26.73 -6.24
C ILE A 494 -5.20 27.46 -5.68
N GLN A 495 -5.31 28.76 -5.44
CA GLN A 495 -4.31 29.46 -4.63
C GLN A 495 -4.59 29.22 -3.14
N VAL A 496 -3.55 28.98 -2.35
CA VAL A 496 -3.61 28.89 -0.89
C VAL A 496 -2.62 29.87 -0.31
N SER A 497 -3.09 30.81 0.51
CA SER A 497 -2.24 31.72 1.26
C SER A 497 -2.26 31.36 2.75
N LEU A 498 -1.10 31.30 3.37
CA LEU A 498 -0.96 31.03 4.81
C LEU A 498 -0.38 32.25 5.51
N CYS A 499 -0.99 32.67 6.62
CA CYS A 499 -0.54 33.76 7.46
C CYS A 499 -0.53 33.34 8.92
N ARG A 500 0.61 33.46 9.61
CA ARG A 500 0.65 33.28 11.07
C ARG A 500 0.38 34.61 11.78
N PHE A 501 -0.16 34.54 12.99
CA PHE A 501 -0.33 35.66 13.89
C PHE A 501 0.28 35.35 15.27
N ASP A 502 0.46 36.38 16.10
CA ASP A 502 0.98 36.23 17.46
C ASP A 502 -0.14 36.38 18.51
N THR A 503 -1.07 37.32 18.29
CA THR A 503 -2.09 37.71 19.29
C THR A 503 -3.52 37.68 18.78
N SER A 504 -3.76 37.94 17.50
CA SER A 504 -5.09 37.98 16.90
C SER A 504 -5.02 37.71 15.40
N ASP A 505 -5.99 36.96 14.88
CA ASP A 505 -6.12 36.70 13.44
C ASP A 505 -6.32 38.00 12.65
N SER A 506 -6.79 39.09 13.29
CA SER A 506 -6.87 40.43 12.69
C SER A 506 -5.52 40.99 12.22
N GLN A 507 -4.39 40.48 12.73
CA GLN A 507 -3.05 40.79 12.18
C GLN A 507 -2.93 40.29 10.73
N CYS A 508 -3.59 39.18 10.41
CA CYS A 508 -3.78 38.65 9.06
C CYS A 508 -5.03 39.30 8.45
N GLY A 509 -4.83 40.46 7.79
CA GLY A 509 -5.89 41.24 7.15
C GLY A 509 -6.57 40.55 5.95
N ALA A 510 -7.38 41.28 5.18
CA ALA A 510 -7.90 40.74 3.92
C ALA A 510 -6.75 40.50 2.93
N LEU A 511 -6.87 39.46 2.09
CA LEU A 511 -6.07 39.40 0.88
C LEU A 511 -6.39 40.61 0.00
N PRO A 512 -5.40 41.20 -0.70
CA PRO A 512 -5.72 42.13 -1.78
C PRO A 512 -6.60 41.43 -2.82
N PRO A 513 -7.48 42.16 -3.53
CA PRO A 513 -8.19 41.59 -4.66
C PRO A 513 -7.18 41.01 -5.66
N PRO A 514 -7.47 39.86 -6.30
CA PRO A 514 -6.57 39.30 -7.29
C PRO A 514 -6.30 40.36 -8.37
N SER A 515 -5.02 40.56 -8.71
CA SER A 515 -4.63 41.49 -9.76
C SER A 515 -5.49 41.25 -11.00
N PRO A 516 -6.08 42.30 -11.61
CA PRO A 516 -6.89 42.12 -12.81
C PRO A 516 -6.08 41.35 -13.85
N PRO A 517 -6.71 40.41 -14.58
CA PRO A 517 -5.99 39.62 -15.58
C PRO A 517 -5.25 40.56 -16.54
N PRO A 518 -3.98 40.28 -16.87
CA PRO A 518 -3.16 41.22 -17.62
C PRO A 518 -3.90 41.62 -18.90
N SER A 519 -4.06 42.93 -19.09
CA SER A 519 -4.85 43.49 -20.20
C SER A 519 -4.47 42.78 -21.50
N PRO A 520 -5.46 42.30 -22.28
CA PRO A 520 -5.17 41.56 -23.51
C PRO A 520 -4.21 42.40 -24.37
N PRO A 521 -3.15 41.80 -24.94
CA PRO A 521 -2.12 42.55 -25.65
C PRO A 521 -2.79 43.43 -26.71
N PRO A 522 -2.34 44.69 -26.86
CA PRO A 522 -3.02 45.66 -27.73
C PRO A 522 -3.19 45.04 -29.13
N PRO A 523 -4.40 45.13 -29.72
CA PRO A 523 -4.71 44.41 -30.94
C PRO A 523 -3.67 44.75 -32.00
N PRO A 524 -3.08 43.73 -32.68
CA PRO A 524 -1.89 43.92 -33.50
C PRO A 524 -2.14 45.04 -34.51
N VAL A 525 -1.23 46.02 -34.52
CA VAL A 525 -1.34 47.22 -35.35
C VAL A 525 -1.64 46.80 -36.78
N LYS A 526 -2.81 47.21 -37.30
CA LYS A 526 -3.26 46.84 -38.65
C LYS A 526 -2.13 47.12 -39.64
N PRO A 527 -1.64 46.11 -40.38
CA PRO A 527 -0.62 46.33 -41.39
C PRO A 527 -1.05 47.44 -42.35
N SER A 528 -0.16 48.40 -42.62
CA SER A 528 -0.40 49.44 -43.61
C SER A 528 -0.83 48.79 -44.93
N PRO A 529 -1.85 49.34 -45.64
CA PRO A 529 -2.35 48.71 -46.85
C PRO A 529 -1.22 48.55 -47.88
N PRO A 530 -1.06 47.35 -48.49
CA PRO A 530 0.02 47.11 -49.43
C PRO A 530 -0.11 48.01 -50.66
N PRO A 531 1.02 48.36 -51.32
CA PRO A 531 0.98 49.15 -52.56
C PRO A 531 0.08 48.50 -53.64
N PRO A 532 -0.60 49.29 -54.49
CA PRO A 532 -1.48 48.77 -55.52
C PRO A 532 -0.70 47.89 -56.51
N ASN A 533 -1.07 46.61 -56.54
CA ASN A 533 -0.39 45.58 -57.34
C ASN A 533 -0.53 45.88 -58.86
N PRO A 534 0.53 45.72 -59.67
CA PRO A 534 0.45 45.97 -61.12
C PRO A 534 -0.54 45.03 -61.81
N LYS A 535 -1.16 45.51 -62.89
CA LYS A 535 -2.23 44.80 -63.62
C LYS A 535 -1.77 43.40 -64.11
N PRO A 536 -2.55 42.33 -63.89
CA PRO A 536 -2.26 41.01 -64.43
C PRO A 536 -2.19 40.99 -65.96
N LYS A 537 -1.32 40.14 -66.51
CA LYS A 537 -1.34 39.80 -67.95
C LYS A 537 -2.56 38.92 -68.30
N PRO A 538 -3.04 38.93 -69.56
CA PRO A 538 -4.13 38.06 -70.00
C PRO A 538 -3.80 36.56 -69.81
N PRO A 539 -4.79 35.71 -69.50
CA PRO A 539 -4.58 34.28 -69.32
C PRO A 539 -4.29 33.57 -70.65
N SER A 540 -3.35 32.61 -70.63
CA SER A 540 -3.06 31.75 -71.78
C SER A 540 -4.18 30.71 -72.02
N PRO A 541 -4.31 30.16 -73.24
CA PRO A 541 -5.34 29.16 -73.56
C PRO A 541 -5.29 27.92 -72.67
N LYS A 542 -6.48 27.40 -72.33
CA LYS A 542 -6.67 26.26 -71.43
C LYS A 542 -6.44 24.92 -72.17
N PRO A 543 -5.57 24.01 -71.70
CA PRO A 543 -5.43 22.68 -72.30
C PRO A 543 -6.70 21.85 -72.24
N SER A 544 -6.89 20.97 -73.23
CA SER A 544 -8.05 20.08 -73.33
C SER A 544 -8.10 19.02 -72.20
N PRO A 545 -9.29 18.54 -71.80
CA PRO A 545 -9.42 17.54 -70.74
C PRO A 545 -8.84 16.17 -71.16
N PRO A 546 -8.15 15.45 -70.25
CA PRO A 546 -7.85 14.03 -70.43
C PRO A 546 -9.12 13.17 -70.49
N ALA A 547 -9.08 12.06 -71.23
CA ALA A 547 -10.22 11.16 -71.38
C ALA A 547 -10.61 10.48 -70.05
N SER A 548 -11.92 10.33 -69.83
CA SER A 548 -12.48 9.66 -68.64
C SER A 548 -12.03 8.20 -68.56
N LYS A 549 -11.42 7.80 -67.44
CA LYS A 549 -11.19 6.39 -67.13
C LYS A 549 -12.48 5.75 -66.62
N SER A 550 -12.77 4.52 -67.06
CA SER A 550 -13.97 3.78 -66.67
C SER A 550 -14.01 3.49 -65.15
N PRO A 551 -15.21 3.41 -64.54
CA PRO A 551 -15.35 3.06 -63.13
C PRO A 551 -14.88 1.62 -62.85
N THR A 552 -14.22 1.43 -61.71
CA THR A 552 -13.80 0.12 -61.21
C THR A 552 -15.01 -0.66 -60.66
N PRO A 553 -15.11 -1.99 -60.84
CA PRO A 553 -16.21 -2.79 -60.27
C PRO A 553 -16.23 -2.74 -58.73
N PRO A 554 -17.42 -2.87 -58.11
CA PRO A 554 -17.53 -2.98 -56.65
C PRO A 554 -16.95 -4.33 -56.16
N PRO A 555 -16.40 -4.39 -54.92
CA PRO A 555 -15.91 -5.63 -54.34
C PRO A 555 -17.07 -6.61 -54.05
N PRO A 556 -16.83 -7.93 -54.11
CA PRO A 556 -17.87 -8.93 -53.89
C PRO A 556 -18.39 -8.91 -52.46
N SER A 557 -19.71 -8.88 -52.31
CA SER A 557 -20.41 -8.99 -51.03
C SER A 557 -20.02 -10.27 -50.28
N LEU A 558 -19.37 -10.14 -49.12
CA LEU A 558 -19.19 -11.24 -48.18
C LEU A 558 -20.57 -11.80 -47.78
N LYS A 559 -20.83 -13.06 -48.10
CA LYS A 559 -22.05 -13.76 -47.69
C LYS A 559 -22.08 -13.85 -46.16
N LYS A 560 -23.22 -13.49 -45.54
CA LYS A 560 -23.49 -13.87 -44.16
C LYS A 560 -23.39 -15.39 -44.05
N LEU A 561 -22.52 -15.89 -43.17
CA LEU A 561 -22.54 -17.29 -42.74
C LEU A 561 -23.76 -17.50 -41.85
N SER A 562 -24.54 -18.53 -42.12
CA SER A 562 -25.66 -18.95 -41.27
C SER A 562 -25.15 -19.44 -39.91
N PRO A 563 -25.93 -19.27 -38.82
CA PRO A 563 -25.59 -19.89 -37.54
C PRO A 563 -25.58 -21.44 -37.67
N PRO A 564 -24.72 -22.14 -36.92
CA PRO A 564 -24.69 -23.60 -36.92
C PRO A 564 -25.98 -24.19 -36.32
N PRO A 565 -26.43 -25.37 -36.78
CA PRO A 565 -27.62 -26.04 -36.24
C PRO A 565 -27.40 -26.49 -34.78
N PRO A 566 -28.48 -26.62 -33.98
CA PRO A 566 -28.38 -27.03 -32.58
C PRO A 566 -27.79 -28.44 -32.45
N ARG A 567 -26.80 -28.59 -31.56
CA ARG A 567 -26.09 -29.84 -31.33
C ARG A 567 -27.03 -30.88 -30.68
N ALA A 568 -27.23 -32.02 -31.36
CA ALA A 568 -28.10 -33.09 -30.87
C ALA A 568 -27.63 -33.64 -29.50
N LYS A 569 -28.58 -33.98 -28.63
CA LYS A 569 -28.31 -34.64 -27.35
C LYS A 569 -27.78 -36.05 -27.60
N ARG A 570 -26.69 -36.43 -26.93
CA ARG A 570 -26.17 -37.81 -26.94
C ARG A 570 -27.04 -38.68 -26.02
N PRO A 571 -27.42 -39.92 -26.41
CA PRO A 571 -28.12 -40.83 -25.50
C PRO A 571 -27.26 -41.18 -24.28
N VAL A 572 -27.93 -41.40 -23.14
CA VAL A 572 -27.36 -42.13 -22.01
C VAL A 572 -27.58 -43.63 -22.29
N GLY A 573 -26.53 -44.42 -22.19
CA GLY A 573 -26.62 -45.89 -22.19
C GLY A 573 -26.76 -46.42 -20.77
N HIS A 574 -27.47 -47.54 -20.64
CA HIS A 574 -27.42 -48.40 -19.44
C HIS A 574 -26.12 -49.20 -19.40
#